data_AF-A0A097END6-F1
#
_entry.id   AF-A0A097END6-F1
#
_cell.length_a   1.000
_cell.length_b   1.000
_cell.length_c   1.000
_cell.angle_alpha   90.00
_cell.angle_beta   90.00
_cell.angle_gamma   90.00
#
_symmetry.space_group_name_H-M   'P 1'
#
loop_
_entity.id
_entity.type
_entity.pdbx_description
1 polymer ?
#
loop_
_entity_poly.entity_id
_entity_poly.type
_entity_poly.pdbx_seq_one_letter_code
_entity_poly.pdbx_strand_id
1 'polypeptide(L)'
;MLTEEEKEEVRKVFKSIGYADADAWQINEKLVGVLGKIVSESKVCTSRAKLAPIDILTSFKPGYFALGKAFLKVYMRMSTDNKKAYDACLNTTKNSLSIEVYEAANGL
;
A
#
# COMPACT_ATOMS: atom_id res chain seq x y z
N MET A 1 -17.36 -8.04 0.20
CA MET A 1 -17.97 -6.74 -0.15
C MET A 1 -17.60 -5.70 0.91
N LEU A 2 -16.88 -4.66 0.50
CA LEU A 2 -16.32 -3.62 1.38
C LEU A 2 -17.39 -2.61 1.83
N THR A 3 -17.32 -2.16 3.08
CA THR A 3 -18.14 -1.04 3.59
C THR A 3 -17.65 0.30 3.03
N GLU A 4 -18.48 1.34 3.05
CA GLU A 4 -18.06 2.67 2.57
C GLU A 4 -16.90 3.26 3.38
N GLU A 5 -16.84 2.97 4.69
CA GLU A 5 -15.70 3.35 5.54
C GLU A 5 -14.40 2.66 5.09
N GLU A 6 -14.47 1.37 4.76
CA GLU A 6 -13.31 0.61 4.25
C GLU A 6 -12.83 1.15 2.91
N LYS A 7 -13.76 1.50 2.02
CA LYS A 7 -13.42 2.09 0.72
C LYS A 7 -12.70 3.42 0.91
N GLU A 8 -13.17 4.25 1.84
CA GLU A 8 -12.55 5.53 2.15
C GLU A 8 -11.14 5.39 2.75
N GLU A 9 -10.91 4.37 3.58
CA GLU A 9 -9.56 4.07 4.08
C GLU A 9 -8.62 3.66 2.95
N VAL A 10 -9.08 2.84 2.01
CA VAL A 10 -8.28 2.44 0.83
C VAL A 10 -7.92 3.66 -0.03
N ARG A 11 -8.88 4.57 -0.28
CA ARG A 11 -8.60 5.83 -0.99
C ARG A 11 -7.54 6.67 -0.30
N LYS A 12 -7.64 6.84 1.02
CA LYS A 12 -6.65 7.59 1.81
C LYS A 12 -5.25 6.99 1.67
N VAL A 13 -5.13 5.66 1.68
CA VAL A 13 -3.84 4.99 1.47
C VAL A 13 -3.31 5.26 0.07
N PHE A 14 -4.12 5.09 -0.98
CA PHE A 14 -3.69 5.39 -2.36
C PHE A 14 -3.25 6.85 -2.55
N LYS A 15 -3.96 7.79 -1.95
CA LYS A 15 -3.56 9.21 -1.93
C LYS A 15 -2.23 9.42 -1.21
N SER A 16 -2.03 8.76 -0.07
CA SER A 16 -0.78 8.87 0.70
C SER A 16 0.45 8.36 -0.05
N ILE A 17 0.26 7.42 -0.99
CA ILE A 17 1.34 6.87 -1.83
C ILE A 17 1.44 7.53 -3.22
N GLY A 18 0.67 8.59 -3.46
CA GLY A 18 0.81 9.49 -4.61
C GLY A 18 -0.23 9.37 -5.72
N TYR A 19 -1.33 8.67 -5.52
CA TYR A 19 -2.46 8.65 -6.46
C TYR A 19 -3.51 9.69 -6.07
N ALA A 20 -3.37 10.91 -6.60
CA ALA A 20 -4.23 12.03 -6.24
C ALA A 20 -5.69 11.87 -6.72
N ASP A 21 -5.91 11.09 -7.76
CA ASP A 21 -7.20 10.82 -8.40
C ASP A 21 -8.00 9.69 -7.75
N ALA A 22 -7.49 9.08 -6.67
CA ALA A 22 -8.11 7.93 -6.02
C ALA A 22 -9.53 8.20 -5.46
N ASP A 23 -9.92 9.46 -5.27
CA ASP A 23 -11.28 9.82 -4.87
C ASP A 23 -12.33 9.39 -5.91
N ALA A 24 -11.97 9.36 -7.19
CA ALA A 24 -12.85 9.00 -8.29
C ALA A 24 -12.90 7.48 -8.58
N TRP A 25 -12.08 6.68 -7.91
CA TRP A 25 -11.92 5.26 -8.25
C TRP A 25 -13.01 4.37 -7.66
N GLN A 26 -13.29 3.28 -8.37
CA GLN A 26 -14.15 2.21 -7.89
C GLN A 26 -13.34 1.28 -6.97
N ILE A 27 -13.56 1.41 -5.66
CA ILE A 27 -12.90 0.53 -4.69
C ILE A 27 -13.60 -0.83 -4.66
N ASN A 28 -12.91 -1.83 -5.21
CA ASN A 28 -13.33 -3.23 -5.28
C ASN A 28 -12.24 -4.15 -4.70
N GLU A 29 -12.55 -5.45 -4.58
CA GLU A 29 -11.63 -6.43 -3.99
C GLU A 29 -10.33 -6.59 -4.80
N LYS A 30 -10.38 -6.40 -6.13
CA LYS A 30 -9.17 -6.41 -6.96
C LYS A 30 -8.23 -5.27 -6.57
N LEU A 31 -8.74 -4.05 -6.46
CA LEU A 31 -7.95 -2.87 -6.11
C LEU A 31 -7.31 -3.02 -4.72
N VAL A 32 -8.03 -3.63 -3.78
CA VAL A 32 -7.46 -3.95 -2.46
C VAL A 32 -6.41 -5.04 -2.54
N GLY A 33 -6.58 -6.04 -3.41
CA GLY A 33 -5.55 -7.04 -3.71
C GLY A 33 -4.26 -6.41 -4.27
N VAL A 34 -4.39 -5.48 -5.22
CA VAL A 34 -3.25 -4.73 -5.79
C VAL A 34 -2.56 -3.89 -4.71
N LEU A 35 -3.33 -3.24 -3.83
CA LEU A 35 -2.77 -2.53 -2.68
C LEU A 35 -1.96 -3.48 -1.76
N GLY A 36 -2.49 -4.66 -1.45
CA GLY A 36 -1.77 -5.67 -0.68
C GLY A 36 -0.47 -6.12 -1.35
N LYS A 37 -0.48 -6.28 -2.68
CA LYS A 37 0.69 -6.62 -3.49
C LYS A 37 1.75 -5.52 -3.44
N ILE A 38 1.35 -4.25 -3.59
CA ILE A 38 2.25 -3.08 -3.47
C ILE A 38 2.97 -3.11 -2.12
N VAL A 39 2.22 -3.30 -1.03
CA VAL A 39 2.77 -3.33 0.34
C VAL A 39 3.73 -4.51 0.53
N SER A 40 3.34 -5.70 0.06
CA SER A 40 4.14 -6.93 0.18
C SER A 40 5.45 -6.85 -0.61
N GLU A 41 5.41 -6.39 -1.85
CA GLU A 41 6.60 -6.24 -2.69
C GLU A 41 7.54 -5.15 -2.16
N SER A 42 6.97 -4.01 -1.69
CA SER A 42 7.75 -2.94 -1.07
C SER A 42 8.46 -3.41 0.20
N LYS A 43 7.81 -4.27 1.00
CA LYS A 43 8.43 -4.94 2.16
C LYS A 43 9.61 -5.80 1.73
N VAL A 44 9.44 -6.65 0.72
CA VAL A 44 10.50 -7.54 0.24
C VAL A 44 11.69 -6.75 -0.31
N CYS A 45 11.43 -5.68 -1.06
CA CYS A 45 12.47 -4.77 -1.54
C CYS A 45 13.25 -4.15 -0.37
N THR A 46 12.55 -3.63 0.64
CA THR A 46 13.16 -2.95 1.78
C THR A 46 13.93 -3.93 2.70
N SER A 47 13.43 -5.15 2.88
CA SER A 47 14.11 -6.18 3.68
C SER A 47 15.37 -6.70 3.00
N ARG A 48 15.33 -6.89 1.67
CA ARG A 48 16.51 -7.26 0.87
C ARG A 48 17.59 -6.19 0.89
N ALA A 49 17.21 -4.92 1.00
CA ALA A 49 18.15 -3.83 1.19
C ALA A 49 18.88 -3.89 2.56
N LYS A 50 18.48 -4.78 3.50
CA LYS A 50 19.00 -4.87 4.89
C LYS A 50 18.86 -3.57 5.69
N LEU A 51 17.96 -2.67 5.29
CA LEU A 51 17.84 -1.32 5.85
C LEU A 51 16.75 -1.19 6.93
N ALA A 52 15.88 -2.17 7.16
CA ALA A 52 14.82 -2.05 8.18
C ALA A 52 14.65 -3.31 9.04
N PRO A 53 14.44 -3.18 10.36
CA PRO A 53 13.97 -4.29 11.19
C PRO A 53 12.57 -4.72 10.72
N ILE A 54 12.50 -5.97 10.28
CA ILE A 54 11.36 -6.61 9.59
C ILE A 54 10.11 -6.72 10.49
N ASP A 55 10.26 -6.55 11.80
CA ASP A 55 9.21 -6.75 12.83
C ASP A 55 7.96 -5.87 12.66
N ILE A 56 8.10 -4.73 11.99
CA ILE A 56 6.96 -3.83 11.77
C ILE A 56 5.99 -4.40 10.72
N LEU A 57 6.47 -5.25 9.82
CA LEU A 57 5.71 -5.76 8.67
C LEU A 57 5.26 -7.22 8.83
N THR A 58 5.65 -7.92 9.91
CA THR A 58 5.24 -9.32 10.20
C THR A 58 3.86 -9.43 10.85
N SER A 59 3.27 -8.31 11.27
CA SER A 59 1.94 -8.30 11.92
C SER A 59 0.75 -8.12 10.95
N PHE A 60 0.98 -8.17 9.64
CA PHE A 60 -0.10 -8.12 8.65
C PHE A 60 -0.81 -9.48 8.59
N LYS A 61 -1.87 -9.65 9.41
CA LYS A 61 -2.87 -10.69 9.15
C LYS A 61 -3.78 -10.24 8.00
N PRO A 62 -4.16 -11.14 7.09
CA PRO A 62 -4.99 -10.83 5.94
C PRO A 62 -6.44 -10.60 6.40
N GLY A 63 -6.70 -9.39 6.90
CA GLY A 63 -8.03 -8.82 7.06
C GLY A 63 -8.00 -7.45 6.41
N TYR A 64 -8.93 -7.19 5.50
CA TYR A 64 -8.98 -5.96 4.69
C TYR A 64 -8.87 -4.67 5.54
N PHE A 65 -9.41 -4.68 6.76
CA PHE A 65 -9.34 -3.58 7.73
C PHE A 65 -7.96 -3.35 8.38
N ALA A 66 -7.15 -4.40 8.52
CA ALA A 66 -5.84 -4.32 9.15
C ALA A 66 -4.79 -3.72 8.20
N LEU A 67 -4.99 -3.81 6.88
CA LEU A 67 -4.02 -3.39 5.88
C LEU A 67 -3.79 -1.88 5.84
N GLY A 68 -4.85 -1.06 5.78
CA GLY A 68 -4.72 0.40 5.62
C GLY A 68 -4.18 1.10 6.87
N LYS A 69 -4.78 0.83 8.03
CA LYS A 69 -4.33 1.42 9.31
C LYS A 69 -2.96 0.91 9.74
N ALA A 70 -2.66 -0.38 9.55
CA ALA A 70 -1.32 -0.88 9.84
C ALA A 70 -0.32 -0.27 8.87
N PHE A 71 -0.58 -0.24 7.56
CA PHE A 71 0.31 0.38 6.58
C PHE A 71 0.65 1.83 6.93
N LEU A 72 -0.35 2.68 7.18
CA LEU A 72 -0.12 4.08 7.55
C LEU A 72 0.67 4.21 8.85
N LYS A 73 0.36 3.38 9.85
CA LYS A 73 1.07 3.39 11.13
C LYS A 73 2.51 2.91 11.01
N VAL A 74 2.77 1.92 10.14
CA VAL A 74 4.10 1.42 9.81
C VAL A 74 4.89 2.48 9.04
N TYR A 75 4.31 3.01 7.97
CA TYR A 75 4.89 4.02 7.10
C TYR A 75 5.27 5.29 7.86
N MET A 76 4.39 5.78 8.73
CA MET A 76 4.64 6.98 9.54
C MET A 76 5.67 6.77 10.67
N ARG A 77 5.99 5.52 11.04
CA ARG A 77 6.91 5.21 12.16
C ARG A 77 8.34 4.87 11.74
N MET A 78 8.66 4.89 10.44
CA MET A 78 10.01 4.62 9.96
C MET A 78 10.95 5.80 10.26
N SER A 79 12.19 5.52 10.68
CA SER A 79 13.25 6.55 10.78
C SER A 79 13.50 7.19 9.41
N THR A 80 13.99 8.44 9.38
CA THR A 80 14.14 9.25 8.16
C THR A 80 14.90 8.55 7.02
N ASP A 81 15.94 7.77 7.32
CA ASP A 81 16.72 7.05 6.30
C ASP A 81 16.04 5.76 5.83
N ASN A 82 15.41 5.03 6.75
CA ASN A 82 14.63 3.84 6.41
C ASN A 82 13.37 4.23 5.62
N LYS A 83 12.84 5.42 5.87
CA LYS A 83 11.73 6.01 5.12
C LYS A 83 12.13 6.30 3.68
N LYS A 84 13.31 6.88 3.42
CA LYS A 84 13.79 7.11 2.03
C LYS A 84 13.95 5.82 1.24
N ALA A 85 14.52 4.78 1.84
CA ALA A 85 14.67 3.48 1.18
C ALA A 85 13.31 2.81 0.92
N TYR A 86 12.41 2.88 1.91
CA TYR A 86 11.04 2.39 1.75
C TYR A 86 10.27 3.17 0.69
N ASP A 87 10.39 4.50 0.65
CA ASP A 87 9.79 5.37 -0.37
C ASP A 87 10.31 5.03 -1.77
N ALA A 88 11.60 4.72 -1.91
CA ALA A 88 12.18 4.29 -3.18
C ALA A 88 11.63 2.93 -3.63
N CYS A 89 11.55 1.96 -2.73
CA CYS A 89 10.93 0.65 -3.01
C CYS A 89 9.45 0.80 -3.35
N LEU A 90 8.70 1.59 -2.56
CA LEU A 90 7.28 1.86 -2.75
C LEU A 90 7.01 2.53 -4.10
N ASN A 91 7.81 3.53 -4.47
CA ASN A 91 7.68 4.18 -5.79
C ASN A 91 8.01 3.23 -6.94
N THR A 92 9.04 2.39 -6.78
CA THR A 92 9.40 1.39 -7.79
C THR A 92 8.27 0.39 -8.01
N THR A 93 7.77 -0.21 -6.93
CA THR A 93 6.66 -1.17 -6.97
C THR A 93 5.36 -0.54 -7.47
N LYS A 94 5.06 0.69 -7.04
CA LYS A 94 3.92 1.47 -7.54
C LYS A 94 4.00 1.65 -9.06
N ASN A 95 5.16 2.02 -9.57
CA ASN A 95 5.35 2.23 -11.01
C ASN A 95 5.21 0.92 -11.79
N SER A 96 5.75 -0.20 -11.28
CA SER A 96 5.63 -1.50 -11.94
C SER A 96 4.21 -2.05 -11.94
N LEU A 97 3.39 -1.67 -10.95
CA LEU A 97 1.99 -2.11 -10.82
C LEU A 97 0.99 -1.04 -11.29
N SER A 98 1.46 0.06 -11.89
CA SER A 98 0.60 1.21 -12.22
C SER A 98 -0.58 0.85 -13.12
N ILE A 99 -0.34 0.04 -14.16
CA ILE A 99 -1.40 -0.45 -15.07
C ILE A 99 -2.42 -1.29 -14.30
N GLU A 100 -1.97 -2.24 -13.48
CA GLU A 100 -2.83 -3.12 -12.67
C GLU A 100 -3.67 -2.32 -11.67
N VAL A 101 -3.10 -1.26 -11.07
CA VAL A 101 -3.84 -0.32 -10.22
C VAL A 101 -4.95 0.38 -10.99
N TYR A 102 -4.64 0.95 -12.16
CA TYR A 102 -5.63 1.68 -12.95
C TYR A 102 -6.72 0.76 -13.51
N GLU A 103 -6.39 -0.44 -13.96
CA GLU A 103 -7.38 -1.44 -14.40
C GLU A 103 -8.32 -1.80 -13.24
N ALA A 104 -7.76 -2.13 -12.07
CA ALA A 104 -8.56 -2.45 -10.89
C ALA A 104 -9.42 -1.27 -10.42
N ALA A 105 -8.90 -0.04 -10.49
CA ALA A 105 -9.60 1.19 -10.13
C ALA A 105 -10.80 1.52 -11.06
N ASN A 106 -10.75 1.05 -12.30
CA ASN A 106 -11.84 1.16 -13.28
C ASN A 106 -12.78 -0.06 -13.27
N GLY A 107 -12.56 -1.03 -12.39
CA GLY A 107 -13.39 -2.24 -12.29
C GLY A 107 -13.10 -3.30 -13.35
N LEU A 108 -11.95 -3.21 -14.03
CA LEU A 108 -11.52 -4.17 -15.07
C LEU A 108 -10.81 -5.39 -14.47
#